data_AF-A0AAV2JI75-F1
#
_entry.id   AF-A0AAV2JI75-F1
#
_cell.length_a   1.000
_cell.length_b   1.000
_cell.length_c   1.000
_cell.angle_alpha   90.00
_cell.angle_beta   90.00
_cell.angle_gamma   90.00
#
_symmetry.space_group_name_H-M   'P 1'
#
loop_
_entity.id
_entity.type
_entity.pdbx_description
1 polymer ?
#
loop_
_entity_poly.entity_id
_entity_poly.type
_entity_poly.pdbx_seq_one_letter_code
_entity_poly.pdbx_strand_id
1 'polypeptide(L)'
;MDFNEAKRELKKLLKLTRPEHVGRLLQWVTSAEEVDSLLRDNRSVILENISEELRASLPPDAMFPSESFTYNKMQACARRTVHVDGFLFDENIVDSMCEEGTFSRNYCLQCGSTRTRGLGQDQDQGVWLGPED
;
A
#
# COMPACT_ATOMS: atom_id res chain seq x y z
N MET A 1 -15.78 -24.25 -15.58
CA MET A 1 -16.81 -24.57 -14.57
C MET A 1 -17.79 -23.42 -14.56
N ASP A 2 -19.09 -23.68 -14.64
CA ASP A 2 -20.09 -22.59 -14.55
C ASP A 2 -20.28 -22.14 -13.09
N PHE A 3 -20.80 -20.93 -12.86
CA PHE A 3 -20.96 -20.38 -11.51
C PHE A 3 -21.93 -21.20 -10.63
N ASN A 4 -23.01 -21.72 -11.19
CA ASN A 4 -23.96 -22.58 -10.48
C ASN A 4 -23.36 -23.94 -10.14
N GLU A 5 -22.53 -24.50 -11.01
CA GLU A 5 -21.75 -25.71 -10.75
C GLU A 5 -20.75 -25.49 -9.61
N ALA A 6 -19.96 -24.41 -9.68
CA ALA A 6 -19.03 -24.03 -8.61
C ALA A 6 -19.76 -23.84 -7.26
N LYS A 7 -20.92 -23.18 -7.28
CA LYS A 7 -21.76 -23.00 -6.08
C LYS A 7 -22.28 -24.32 -5.51
N ARG A 8 -22.60 -25.31 -6.35
CA ARG A 8 -23.01 -26.65 -5.89
C ARG A 8 -21.84 -27.38 -5.25
N GLU A 9 -20.66 -27.35 -5.87
CA GLU A 9 -19.47 -28.01 -5.33
C GLU A 9 -19.03 -27.38 -4.00
N LEU A 10 -19.03 -26.05 -3.90
CA LEU A 10 -18.73 -25.36 -2.64
C LEU A 10 -19.70 -25.79 -1.53
N LYS A 11 -21.01 -25.86 -1.82
CA LYS A 11 -22.00 -26.34 -0.84
C LYS A 11 -21.75 -27.78 -0.41
N LYS A 12 -21.26 -28.66 -1.29
CA LYS A 12 -20.88 -30.03 -0.91
C LYS A 12 -19.69 -30.01 0.05
N LEU A 13 -18.67 -29.19 -0.22
CA LEU A 13 -17.51 -29.04 0.66
C LEU A 13 -17.89 -28.50 2.04
N LEU A 14 -18.78 -27.51 2.10
CA LEU A 14 -19.28 -26.96 3.37
C LEU A 14 -20.05 -28.01 4.18
N LYS A 15 -20.75 -28.96 3.54
CA LYS A 15 -21.44 -30.06 4.23
C LYS A 15 -20.50 -31.12 4.80
N LEU A 16 -19.30 -31.27 4.22
CA LEU A 16 -18.26 -32.17 4.73
C LEU A 16 -17.49 -31.55 5.90
N THR A 17 -17.57 -30.23 6.06
CA THR A 17 -16.94 -29.49 7.14
C THR A 17 -17.82 -29.58 8.39
N ARG A 18 -17.19 -29.74 9.57
CA ARG A 18 -17.94 -29.74 10.83
C ARG A 18 -18.67 -28.39 11.01
N PRO A 19 -19.92 -28.38 11.49
CA PRO A 19 -20.70 -27.15 11.63
C PRO A 19 -19.99 -26.05 12.43
N GLU A 20 -19.22 -26.44 13.44
CA GLU A 20 -18.40 -25.58 14.31
C GLU A 20 -17.28 -24.82 13.58
N HIS A 21 -16.84 -25.31 12.41
CA HIS A 21 -15.75 -24.70 11.62
C HIS A 21 -16.23 -23.98 10.37
N VAL A 22 -17.49 -24.15 9.95
CA VAL A 22 -18.03 -23.56 8.72
C VAL A 22 -17.94 -22.03 8.75
N GLY A 23 -18.29 -21.40 9.87
CA GLY A 23 -18.21 -19.94 10.01
C GLY A 23 -16.77 -19.42 9.86
N ARG A 24 -15.80 -20.07 10.52
CA ARG A 24 -14.38 -19.73 10.41
C ARG A 24 -13.84 -19.95 9.00
N LEU A 25 -14.25 -21.03 8.34
CA LEU A 25 -13.86 -21.33 6.97
C LEU A 25 -14.38 -20.26 6.00
N LEU A 26 -15.65 -19.87 6.12
CA LEU A 26 -16.23 -18.82 5.27
C LEU A 26 -15.53 -17.48 5.49
N GLN A 27 -15.27 -17.13 6.75
CA GLN A 27 -14.53 -15.91 7.08
C GLN A 27 -13.14 -15.93 6.43
N TRP A 28 -12.41 -17.04 6.54
CA TRP A 28 -11.11 -17.20 5.88
C TRP A 28 -11.22 -17.07 4.36
N VAL A 29 -12.18 -17.75 3.71
CA VAL A 29 -12.36 -17.63 2.25
C VAL A 29 -12.60 -16.19 1.81
N THR A 30 -13.29 -15.39 2.62
CA THR A 30 -13.62 -14.00 2.30
C THR A 30 -12.52 -12.99 2.64
N SER A 31 -11.52 -13.36 3.45
CA SER A 31 -10.52 -12.42 3.96
C SER A 31 -9.08 -12.88 3.77
N ALA A 32 -8.86 -14.05 3.18
CA ALA A 32 -7.53 -14.60 2.98
C ALA A 32 -6.92 -14.06 1.69
N GLU A 33 -5.78 -13.40 1.83
CA GLU A 33 -4.94 -12.94 0.72
C GLU A 33 -4.58 -14.10 -0.23
N GLU A 34 -4.43 -15.31 0.31
CA GLU A 34 -4.23 -16.55 -0.45
C GLU A 34 -5.36 -16.81 -1.46
N VAL A 35 -6.62 -16.53 -1.09
CA VAL A 35 -7.78 -16.71 -1.97
C VAL A 35 -7.90 -15.55 -2.96
N ASP A 36 -7.59 -14.32 -2.53
CA ASP A 36 -7.54 -13.16 -3.43
C ASP A 36 -6.48 -13.32 -4.52
N SER A 37 -5.36 -14.00 -4.22
CA SER A 37 -4.33 -14.33 -5.22
C SER A 37 -4.88 -15.17 -6.39
N LEU A 38 -5.89 -16.00 -6.15
CA LEU A 38 -6.55 -16.82 -7.18
C LEU A 38 -7.45 -15.99 -8.10
N LEU A 39 -7.77 -14.76 -7.72
CA LEU A 39 -8.58 -13.80 -8.48
C LEU A 39 -7.71 -12.80 -9.26
N ARG A 40 -6.37 -12.86 -9.13
CA ARG A 40 -5.44 -12.03 -9.90
C ARG A 40 -5.65 -12.29 -11.39
N ASP A 41 -6.02 -11.25 -12.13
CA ASP A 41 -6.17 -11.33 -13.57
C ASP A 41 -4.78 -11.25 -14.24
N ASN A 42 -4.63 -11.89 -15.40
CA ASN A 42 -3.39 -11.82 -16.17
C ASN A 42 -2.99 -10.36 -16.47
N ARG A 43 -3.97 -9.46 -16.62
CA ARG A 43 -3.73 -8.04 -16.85
C ARG A 43 -3.05 -7.36 -15.67
N SER A 44 -3.43 -7.68 -14.42
CA SER A 44 -2.79 -7.08 -13.25
C SER A 44 -1.35 -7.57 -13.11
N VAL A 45 -1.11 -8.87 -13.34
CA VAL A 45 0.23 -9.45 -13.34
C VAL A 45 1.13 -8.82 -14.42
N ILE A 46 0.61 -8.61 -15.63
CA ILE A 46 1.37 -7.95 -16.71
C ILE A 46 1.73 -6.51 -16.32
N LEU A 47 0.80 -5.75 -15.74
CA LEU A 47 1.04 -4.37 -15.34
C LEU A 47 2.04 -4.26 -14.19
N GLU A 48 1.99 -5.18 -13.22
CA GLU A 48 2.99 -5.27 -12.13
C GLU A 48 4.38 -5.55 -12.68
N ASN A 49 4.53 -6.51 -13.61
CA ASN A 49 5.82 -6.78 -14.23
C ASN A 49 6.37 -5.56 -14.99
N ILE A 50 5.50 -4.84 -15.72
CA ILE A 50 5.90 -3.61 -16.41
C ILE A 50 6.36 -2.55 -15.39
N SER A 51 5.64 -2.37 -14.28
CA SER A 51 6.01 -1.38 -13.27
C SER A 51 7.33 -1.73 -12.58
N GLU A 52 7.59 -3.01 -12.32
CA GLU A 52 8.86 -3.52 -11.80
C GLU A 52 10.04 -3.24 -12.75
N GLU A 53 9.90 -3.56 -14.04
CA GLU A 53 10.94 -3.32 -15.04
C GLU A 53 11.25 -1.82 -15.19
N LEU A 54 10.20 -0.98 -15.19
CA LEU A 54 10.35 0.47 -15.26
C LEU A 54 11.04 1.03 -14.01
N ARG A 55 10.67 0.57 -12.80
CA ARG A 55 11.33 0.98 -11.55
C ARG A 55 12.81 0.63 -11.53
N ALA A 56 13.21 -0.51 -12.08
CA ALA A 56 14.63 -0.90 -12.14
C ALA A 56 15.45 -0.02 -13.09
N SER A 57 14.78 0.62 -14.07
CA SER A 57 15.43 1.36 -15.15
C SER A 57 15.37 2.87 -15.00
N LEU A 58 14.50 3.39 -14.13
CA LEU A 58 14.19 4.81 -14.01
C LEU A 58 14.42 5.33 -12.58
N PRO A 59 14.79 6.62 -12.41
CA PRO A 59 14.84 7.23 -11.09
C PRO A 59 13.41 7.35 -10.48
N PRO A 60 13.26 7.41 -9.15
CA PRO A 60 11.95 7.48 -8.49
C PRO A 60 11.10 8.69 -8.84
N ASP A 61 11.73 9.79 -9.27
CA ASP A 61 11.09 11.03 -9.69
C ASP A 61 10.98 11.16 -11.22
N ALA A 62 11.21 10.06 -11.96
CA ALA A 62 11.03 10.02 -13.41
C ALA A 62 9.60 10.42 -13.79
N MET A 63 9.51 11.26 -14.81
CA MET A 63 8.23 11.78 -15.30
C MET A 63 8.19 11.71 -16.81
N PHE A 64 7.03 11.36 -17.36
CA PHE A 64 6.89 11.34 -18.81
C PHE A 64 6.82 12.78 -19.36
N PRO A 65 7.44 13.10 -20.52
CA PRO A 65 7.47 14.48 -21.02
C PRO A 65 6.10 15.15 -21.18
N SER A 66 5.04 14.40 -21.42
CA SER A 66 3.67 14.92 -21.53
C SER A 66 3.02 15.28 -20.18
N GLU A 67 3.57 14.85 -19.05
CA GLU A 67 3.03 15.13 -17.70
C GLU A 67 3.52 16.46 -17.12
N SER A 68 4.40 17.16 -17.85
CA SER A 68 5.02 18.43 -17.46
C SER A 68 4.02 19.51 -17.00
N PHE A 69 2.77 19.50 -17.48
CA PHE A 69 1.76 20.50 -17.10
C PHE A 69 1.37 20.44 -15.61
N THR A 70 1.14 19.24 -15.07
CA THR A 70 0.78 19.06 -13.65
C THR A 70 1.98 19.34 -12.75
N TYR A 71 3.17 18.90 -13.18
CA TYR A 71 4.42 19.17 -12.49
C TYR A 71 4.76 20.65 -12.39
N ASN A 72 4.57 21.43 -13.46
CA ASN A 72 4.83 22.87 -13.42
C ASN A 72 3.93 23.60 -12.41
N LYS A 73 2.67 23.18 -12.27
CA LYS A 73 1.76 23.71 -11.24
C LYS A 73 2.18 23.29 -9.83
N MET A 74 2.70 22.08 -9.66
CA MET A 74 3.26 21.62 -8.39
C MET A 74 4.56 22.34 -8.04
N GLN A 75 5.47 22.57 -9.00
CA GLN A 75 6.70 23.33 -8.81
C GLN A 75 6.44 24.76 -8.31
N ALA A 76 5.37 25.41 -8.78
CA ALA A 76 4.97 26.73 -8.29
C ALA A 76 4.63 26.74 -6.77
N CYS A 77 4.28 25.58 -6.19
CA CYS A 77 4.04 25.39 -4.75
C CYS A 77 5.22 24.74 -4.01
N ALA A 78 6.23 24.24 -4.73
CA ALA A 78 7.21 23.30 -4.19
C ALA A 78 8.49 23.98 -3.71
N ARG A 79 8.72 23.95 -2.40
CA ARG A 79 10.09 23.86 -1.89
C ARG A 79 10.46 22.46 -1.40
N ARG A 80 9.49 21.56 -1.18
CA ARG A 80 9.70 20.28 -0.45
C ARG A 80 8.68 19.19 -0.83
N THR A 81 8.39 18.99 -2.10
CA THR A 81 7.56 17.86 -2.56
C THR A 81 8.29 17.12 -3.65
N VAL A 82 8.37 15.79 -3.53
CA VAL A 82 8.88 14.90 -4.57
C VAL A 82 7.67 14.32 -5.30
N HIS A 83 7.75 14.30 -6.63
CA HIS A 83 6.76 13.58 -7.43
C HIS A 83 7.11 12.10 -7.41
N VAL A 84 6.10 11.27 -7.16
CA VAL A 84 6.21 9.81 -7.20
C VAL A 84 5.05 9.33 -8.06
N ASP A 85 5.36 8.53 -9.08
CA ASP A 85 4.35 7.98 -9.98
C ASP A 85 3.59 6.83 -9.29
N GLY A 86 2.26 6.95 -9.24
CA GLY A 86 1.41 5.98 -8.53
C GLY A 86 1.19 4.65 -9.26
N PHE A 87 1.55 4.56 -10.54
CA PHE A 87 1.58 3.28 -11.25
C PHE A 87 2.87 2.50 -10.92
N LEU A 88 3.99 3.21 -10.75
CA LEU A 88 5.26 2.60 -10.38
C LEU A 88 5.36 2.29 -8.89
N PHE A 89 4.91 3.21 -8.04
CA PHE A 89 5.02 3.13 -6.58
C PHE A 89 3.65 3.27 -5.94
N ASP A 90 3.06 2.15 -5.54
CA ASP A 90 1.85 2.14 -4.73
C ASP A 90 2.14 2.56 -3.28
N GLU A 91 1.08 2.69 -2.47
CA GLU A 91 1.18 3.14 -1.07
C GLU A 91 2.07 2.22 -0.22
N ASN A 92 2.02 0.90 -0.46
CA ASN A 92 2.82 -0.08 0.29
C ASN A 92 4.32 0.07 -0.04
N ILE A 93 4.64 0.28 -1.32
CA ILE A 93 6.02 0.50 -1.77
C ILE A 93 6.54 1.83 -1.19
N VAL A 94 5.74 2.90 -1.22
CA VAL A 94 6.11 4.19 -0.64
C VAL A 94 6.35 4.06 0.87
N ASP A 95 5.54 3.27 1.58
CA ASP A 95 5.73 2.99 3.00
C ASP A 95 7.04 2.21 3.26
N SER A 96 7.34 1.17 2.48
CA SER A 96 8.64 0.46 2.56
C SER A 96 9.81 1.41 2.34
N MET A 97 9.71 2.27 1.33
CA MET A 97 10.74 3.28 1.04
C MET A 97 10.89 4.31 2.17
N CYS A 98 9.83 4.59 2.94
CA CYS A 98 9.94 5.40 4.15
C CYS A 98 10.70 4.67 5.26
N GLU A 99 10.48 3.38 5.42
CA GLU A 99 11.12 2.54 6.44
C GLU A 99 12.60 2.30 6.13
N GLU A 100 12.95 2.17 4.86
CA GLU A 100 14.32 2.10 4.36
C GLU A 100 15.06 3.46 4.45
N GLY A 101 14.34 4.55 4.75
CA GLY A 101 14.90 5.90 4.88
C GLY A 101 15.07 6.66 3.57
N THR A 102 14.54 6.13 2.46
CA THR A 102 14.52 6.81 1.15
C THR A 102 13.56 8.00 1.17
N PHE A 103 12.42 7.87 1.84
CA PHE A 103 11.48 8.96 2.11
C PHE A 103 11.37 9.26 3.61
N SER A 104 11.14 10.52 3.97
CA SER A 104 10.98 10.91 5.37
C SER A 104 9.51 10.84 5.81
N ARG A 105 9.20 10.06 6.84
CA ARG A 105 7.90 10.10 7.55
C ARG A 105 7.81 11.36 8.42
N ASN A 106 7.37 12.45 7.82
CA ASN A 106 7.28 13.76 8.45
C ASN A 106 5.87 14.33 8.31
N TYR A 107 5.34 14.89 9.39
CA TYR A 107 4.10 15.65 9.34
C TYR A 107 4.37 17.13 9.51
N CYS A 108 3.47 17.93 8.97
CA CYS A 108 3.64 19.36 8.92
C CYS A 108 3.01 20.05 10.15
N LEU A 109 3.80 20.81 10.89
CA LEU A 109 3.36 21.58 12.06
C LEU A 109 2.74 22.94 11.68
N GLN A 110 2.94 23.39 10.45
CA GLN A 110 2.42 24.64 9.91
C GLN A 110 2.18 24.47 8.41
N CYS A 111 1.03 24.83 7.86
CA CYS A 111 0.72 24.59 6.45
C CYS A 111 1.87 25.02 5.49
N GLY A 112 2.17 24.18 4.49
CA GLY A 112 3.22 24.43 3.48
C GLY A 112 4.50 23.60 3.61
N SER A 113 4.51 22.52 4.40
CA SER A 113 5.62 21.56 4.52
C SER A 113 6.94 22.22 4.93
N THR A 114 6.87 23.34 5.69
CA THR A 114 8.06 24.12 6.03
C THR A 114 8.66 23.83 7.38
N ARG A 115 7.79 23.53 8.34
CA ARG A 115 8.12 23.12 9.69
C ARG A 115 7.56 21.72 9.88
N THR A 116 8.43 20.72 9.83
CA THR A 116 8.03 19.32 9.94
C THR A 116 8.54 18.69 11.23
N ARG A 117 7.84 17.65 11.69
CA ARG A 117 8.29 16.78 12.79
C ARG A 117 8.13 15.33 12.35
N GLY A 118 9.00 14.45 12.83
CA GLY A 118 8.95 13.02 12.53
C GLY A 118 7.67 12.37 13.06
N LEU A 119 7.01 11.58 12.20
CA LEU A 119 5.97 10.63 12.60
C LEU A 119 6.70 9.43 13.24
N GLY A 120 6.74 9.37 14.58
CA GLY A 120 7.33 8.25 15.34
C GLY A 120 8.54 8.59 16.22
N GLN A 121 9.00 9.85 16.26
CA GLN A 121 10.16 10.26 17.08
C GLN A 121 9.81 10.78 18.48
N ASP A 122 8.56 10.59 18.96
CA ASP A 122 8.14 10.98 20.32
C ASP A 122 8.42 9.89 21.38
N GLN A 123 9.26 8.89 21.10
CA GLN A 123 9.58 7.82 22.07
C GLN A 123 10.96 7.89 22.73
N ASP A 124 11.79 8.91 22.49
CA ASP A 124 13.14 8.94 23.09
C ASP A 124 13.57 10.26 23.73
N GLN A 125 12.62 11.10 24.17
CA GLN A 125 12.86 12.17 25.16
C GLN A 125 11.61 12.41 26.02
N GLY A 126 11.14 11.39 26.70
CA GLY A 126 10.05 11.48 27.66
C GLY A 126 10.27 10.48 28.79
N VAL A 127 11.06 10.87 29.79
CA VAL A 127 11.11 10.19 31.09
C VAL A 127 9.67 10.00 31.55
N TRP A 128 9.19 8.75 31.56
CA TRP A 128 8.00 8.37 32.31
C TRP A 128 8.35 8.52 33.79
N LEU A 129 8.12 9.70 34.36
CA LEU A 129 7.93 9.84 35.79
C LEU A 129 6.58 9.18 36.08
N GLY A 130 6.63 7.91 36.49
CA GLY A 130 5.48 7.25 37.08
C GLY A 130 5.01 8.03 38.32
N PRO A 131 3.76 7.84 38.76
CA PRO A 131 3.29 8.48 39.98
C PRO A 131 4.12 7.94 41.16
N GLU A 132 4.89 8.81 41.81
CA GLU A 132 5.41 8.57 43.14
C GLU A 132 4.26 8.76 44.14
N ASP A 133 4.01 7.69 44.93
CA ASP A 133 3.12 7.51 46.10
C ASP A 133 1.85 8.38 46.26
#